data_AF-A0A1J3FPX3-F1
#
_entry.id   AF-A0A1J3FPX3-F1
#
_cell.length_a   1.000
_cell.length_b   1.000
_cell.length_c   1.000
_cell.angle_alpha   90.00
_cell.angle_beta   90.00
_cell.angle_gamma   90.00
#
_symmetry.space_group_name_H-M   'P 1'
#
loop_
_entity.id
_entity.type
_entity.pdbx_description
1 polymer ?
#
loop_
_entity_poly.entity_id
_entity_poly.type
_entity_poly.pdbx_seq_one_letter_code
_entity_poly.pdbx_strand_id
1 'polypeptide(L)'
;QPQLKLGFLCNSVNSRPLSTSRRPFPAMVCVEAKSNSPDVKEPSPKLQKLDRNGVHGDSVPFFKVKKLSEKAVLPTRGSSLSAGYDLSSAVDSKVPARGKALIPTDLSIAVPEGTYARIAPRSGLAWKHSIDVGAGVIDADYRGAVGVILFNYSDVDFEVKLGDRIAQLIIEKIVTPEVMEVEDLDATVRGEGGFGSTGV
;
A
#
# COMPACT_ATOMS: atom_id res chain seq x y z
N GLN A 1 53.54 12.73 19.20
CA GLN A 1 54.58 12.39 18.20
C GLN A 1 54.36 10.96 17.70
N PRO A 2 54.84 10.58 16.50
CA PRO A 2 54.04 9.75 15.58
C PRO A 2 54.80 8.50 15.03
N GLN A 3 54.40 8.04 13.83
CA GLN A 3 54.92 6.91 13.02
C GLN A 3 54.29 5.55 13.39
N LEU A 4 54.01 4.64 12.45
CA LEU A 4 54.59 4.47 11.11
C LEU A 4 53.66 4.74 9.91
N LYS A 5 54.29 5.30 8.85
CA LYS A 5 53.91 5.19 7.43
C LYS A 5 54.73 4.07 6.78
N LEU A 6 54.12 3.30 5.88
CA LEU A 6 54.73 2.70 4.67
C LEU A 6 53.61 2.08 3.81
N GLY A 7 53.54 2.18 2.48
CA GLY A 7 54.30 3.03 1.55
C GLY A 7 54.46 2.40 0.15
N PHE A 8 53.70 2.89 -0.85
CA PHE A 8 53.93 2.72 -2.31
C PHE A 8 53.89 1.26 -2.86
N LEU A 9 53.66 0.98 -4.15
CA LEU A 9 54.04 1.68 -5.38
C LEU A 9 53.03 1.44 -6.55
N CYS A 10 53.08 2.32 -7.55
CA CYS A 10 52.33 2.27 -8.82
C CYS A 10 52.95 1.27 -9.83
N ASN A 11 52.18 0.78 -10.81
CA ASN A 11 52.72 0.59 -12.17
C ASN A 11 51.68 0.49 -13.30
N SER A 12 52.17 0.72 -14.52
CA SER A 12 51.48 0.71 -15.82
C SER A 12 52.46 0.08 -16.85
N VAL A 13 52.22 -0.18 -18.14
CA VAL A 13 51.31 0.39 -19.16
C VAL A 13 51.07 -0.65 -20.27
N ASN A 14 50.04 -0.45 -21.11
CA ASN A 14 50.00 -0.89 -22.54
C ASN A 14 49.93 -2.44 -22.83
N SER A 15 49.50 -2.96 -23.99
CA SER A 15 48.92 -2.38 -25.23
C SER A 15 48.38 -3.43 -26.24
N ARG A 16 47.22 -3.12 -26.88
CA ARG A 16 46.83 -3.43 -28.32
C ARG A 16 46.73 -4.93 -28.78
N PRO A 17 46.37 -5.25 -30.06
CA PRO A 17 45.03 -5.07 -30.71
C PRO A 17 44.56 -6.26 -31.60
N LEU A 18 43.34 -6.24 -32.19
CA LEU A 18 42.96 -6.60 -33.60
C LEU A 18 41.42 -6.51 -33.83
N SER A 19 40.90 -5.87 -34.90
CA SER A 19 40.32 -6.47 -36.14
C SER A 19 38.84 -6.92 -36.04
N THR A 20 37.87 -6.67 -36.95
CA THR A 20 37.84 -5.93 -38.25
C THR A 20 36.40 -5.60 -38.72
N SER A 21 36.23 -4.46 -39.41
CA SER A 21 35.33 -4.16 -40.56
C SER A 21 33.84 -4.58 -40.61
N ARG A 22 32.98 -3.63 -41.02
CA ARG A 22 32.44 -3.51 -42.41
C ARG A 22 31.86 -2.10 -42.68
N ARG A 23 31.63 -1.77 -43.96
CA ARG A 23 31.41 -0.41 -44.53
C ARG A 23 29.93 -0.12 -44.90
N PRO A 24 29.54 1.14 -45.27
CA PRO A 24 28.14 1.62 -45.27
C PRO A 24 27.55 2.04 -46.64
N PHE A 25 26.36 2.69 -46.61
CA PHE A 25 25.56 3.38 -47.67
C PHE A 25 24.59 2.54 -48.53
N PRO A 26 23.54 3.13 -49.16
CA PRO A 26 23.11 4.55 -49.18
C PRO A 26 21.65 4.83 -48.75
N ALA A 27 21.27 6.12 -48.72
CA ALA A 27 19.89 6.60 -48.54
C ALA A 27 19.06 6.53 -49.85
N MET A 28 17.73 6.49 -49.74
CA MET A 28 16.80 6.51 -50.88
C MET A 28 15.63 7.47 -50.65
N VAL A 29 15.22 8.14 -51.72
CA VAL A 29 14.13 9.12 -51.79
C VAL A 29 12.76 8.42 -51.88
N CYS A 30 11.73 8.98 -51.24
CA CYS A 30 10.34 8.63 -51.51
C CYS A 30 9.51 9.88 -51.87
N VAL A 31 8.50 9.65 -52.71
CA VAL A 31 7.77 10.66 -53.49
C VAL A 31 6.38 10.93 -52.89
N GLU A 32 5.81 12.10 -53.19
CA GLU A 32 4.45 12.49 -52.80
C GLU A 32 3.36 11.51 -53.29
N ALA A 33 2.30 11.37 -52.50
CA ALA A 33 0.99 10.93 -52.98
C ALA A 33 -0.11 11.72 -52.26
N LYS A 34 -0.98 12.38 -53.03
CA LYS A 34 -2.19 13.05 -52.53
C LYS A 34 -3.38 12.08 -52.59
N SER A 35 -4.25 12.12 -51.59
CA SER A 35 -5.63 11.61 -51.69
C SER A 35 -6.59 12.46 -50.83
N ASN A 36 -7.85 12.51 -51.25
CA ASN A 36 -8.85 13.47 -50.76
C ASN A 36 -9.72 12.91 -49.62
N SER A 37 -10.04 13.77 -48.63
CA SER A 37 -11.37 13.97 -47.98
C SER A 37 -12.10 12.78 -47.30
N PRO A 38 -13.15 13.02 -46.46
CA PRO A 38 -13.71 14.28 -45.98
C PRO A 38 -13.73 14.46 -44.44
N ASP A 39 -14.09 15.69 -44.04
CA ASP A 39 -14.32 16.17 -42.67
C ASP A 39 -15.62 15.57 -42.05
N VAL A 40 -15.55 15.08 -40.81
CA VAL A 40 -16.71 14.58 -40.04
C VAL A 40 -16.84 15.39 -38.75
N LYS A 41 -17.80 16.31 -38.72
CA LYS A 41 -18.19 17.04 -37.50
C LYS A 41 -19.12 16.19 -36.65
N GLU A 42 -18.65 15.79 -35.46
CA GLU A 42 -19.53 15.35 -34.39
C GLU A 42 -20.27 16.56 -33.76
N PRO A 43 -21.61 16.51 -33.59
CA PRO A 43 -22.35 17.56 -32.91
C PRO A 43 -22.24 17.45 -31.39
N SER A 44 -22.00 18.58 -30.73
CA SER A 44 -21.88 18.69 -29.28
C SER A 44 -23.17 18.33 -28.52
N PRO A 45 -23.07 17.72 -27.33
CA PRO A 45 -24.25 17.28 -26.57
C PRO A 45 -25.01 18.46 -25.95
N LYS A 46 -26.33 18.52 -26.20
CA LYS A 46 -27.23 19.43 -25.48
C LYS A 46 -27.59 18.83 -24.11
N LEU A 47 -26.93 19.31 -23.06
CA LEU A 47 -27.31 19.00 -21.68
C LEU A 47 -28.72 19.52 -21.38
N GLN A 48 -29.63 18.60 -21.03
CA GLN A 48 -30.92 18.95 -20.44
C GLN A 48 -30.73 19.27 -18.95
N LYS A 49 -31.46 20.27 -18.45
CA LYS A 49 -31.44 20.62 -17.02
C LYS A 49 -32.07 19.49 -16.20
N LEU A 50 -31.41 19.07 -15.12
CA LEU A 50 -32.05 18.29 -14.07
C LEU A 50 -32.64 19.23 -13.02
N ASP A 51 -33.89 18.98 -12.65
CA ASP A 51 -34.56 19.65 -11.55
C ASP A 51 -34.12 19.11 -10.18
N ARG A 52 -34.42 19.89 -9.14
CA ARG A 52 -33.95 19.70 -7.76
C ARG A 52 -34.64 18.53 -7.08
N ASN A 53 -33.88 17.63 -6.43
CA ASN A 53 -34.09 17.16 -5.05
C ASN A 53 -33.06 16.09 -4.64
N GLY A 54 -32.57 16.16 -3.39
CA GLY A 54 -31.82 15.06 -2.74
C GLY A 54 -30.31 14.99 -3.05
N VAL A 55 -29.51 15.90 -2.50
CA VAL A 55 -28.03 15.79 -2.57
C VAL A 55 -27.53 14.79 -1.52
N HIS A 56 -27.48 13.51 -1.89
CA HIS A 56 -26.33 12.69 -1.51
C HIS A 56 -25.33 12.82 -2.65
N GLY A 57 -24.31 13.66 -2.44
CA GLY A 57 -23.25 13.79 -3.43
C GLY A 57 -22.52 12.47 -3.53
N ASP A 58 -22.48 11.87 -4.72
CA ASP A 58 -21.64 10.70 -5.04
C ASP A 58 -20.16 11.07 -4.89
N SER A 59 -19.70 11.09 -3.64
CA SER A 59 -18.30 11.32 -3.32
C SER A 59 -17.54 10.10 -3.82
N VAL A 60 -16.76 10.29 -4.89
CA VAL A 60 -15.93 9.24 -5.48
C VAL A 60 -15.10 8.61 -4.35
N PRO A 61 -15.19 7.28 -4.13
CA PRO A 61 -14.54 6.63 -3.00
C PRO A 61 -13.03 6.87 -3.08
N PHE A 62 -12.49 7.50 -2.05
CA PHE A 62 -11.10 7.95 -2.01
C PHE A 62 -10.30 7.22 -0.94
N PHE A 63 -8.99 7.16 -1.13
CA PHE A 63 -8.03 6.87 -0.07
C PHE A 63 -6.91 7.91 -0.18
N LYS A 64 -6.86 8.85 0.76
CA LYS A 64 -5.89 9.95 0.76
C LYS A 64 -4.75 9.61 1.71
N VAL A 65 -3.52 9.81 1.25
CA VAL A 65 -2.30 9.47 2.00
C VAL A 65 -1.33 10.66 1.95
N LYS A 66 -0.84 11.08 3.11
CA LYS A 66 0.21 12.08 3.28
C LYS A 66 1.46 11.39 3.81
N LYS A 67 2.59 11.53 3.12
CA LYS A 67 3.90 11.15 3.66
C LYS A 67 4.34 12.15 4.74
N LEU A 68 4.88 11.63 5.84
CA LEU A 68 5.47 12.40 6.95
C LEU A 68 7.00 12.45 6.87
N SER A 69 7.61 11.53 6.11
CA SER A 69 9.04 11.52 5.80
C SER A 69 9.31 11.02 4.38
N GLU A 70 10.55 11.16 3.90
CA GLU A 70 11.01 10.60 2.63
C GLU A 70 11.03 9.06 2.63
N LYS A 71 11.17 8.44 3.81
CA LYS A 71 11.22 6.98 4.00
C LYS A 71 9.86 6.31 3.81
N ALA A 72 8.77 7.07 3.95
CA ALA A 72 7.42 6.57 3.82
C ALA A 72 7.15 6.05 2.40
N VAL A 73 6.60 4.83 2.29
CA VAL A 73 6.21 4.22 1.01
C VAL A 73 4.70 4.40 0.82
N LEU A 74 4.25 4.72 -0.39
CA LEU A 74 2.80 4.79 -0.65
C LEU A 74 2.21 3.37 -0.63
N PRO A 75 1.05 3.14 0.03
CA PRO A 75 0.44 1.81 0.08
C PRO A 75 0.06 1.30 -1.32
N THR A 76 0.28 0.02 -1.58
CA THR A 76 0.06 -0.60 -2.91
C THR A 76 -0.82 -1.84 -2.82
N ARG A 77 -1.61 -2.11 -3.85
CA ARG A 77 -2.44 -3.32 -3.92
C ARG A 77 -1.67 -4.45 -4.58
N GLY A 78 -1.75 -5.65 -3.99
CA GLY A 78 -1.09 -6.84 -4.53
C GLY A 78 -1.74 -7.41 -5.80
N SER A 79 -3.03 -7.11 -6.03
CA SER A 79 -3.75 -7.47 -7.25
C SER A 79 -4.95 -6.54 -7.47
N SER A 80 -5.59 -6.62 -8.64
CA SER A 80 -6.79 -5.83 -8.98
C SER A 80 -7.97 -6.05 -8.03
N LEU A 81 -8.03 -7.21 -7.35
CA LEU A 81 -9.08 -7.60 -6.40
C LEU A 81 -8.56 -7.80 -4.96
N SER A 82 -7.31 -7.43 -4.63
CA SER A 82 -6.82 -7.55 -3.25
C SER A 82 -7.59 -6.63 -2.30
N ALA A 83 -8.09 -7.17 -1.18
CA ALA A 83 -8.84 -6.40 -0.20
C ALA A 83 -7.99 -5.29 0.46
N GLY A 84 -6.71 -5.60 0.72
CA GLY A 84 -5.78 -4.69 1.38
C GLY A 84 -4.82 -3.95 0.45
N TYR A 85 -4.31 -2.83 0.97
CA TYR A 85 -3.12 -2.11 0.50
C TYR A 85 -1.95 -2.47 1.42
N ASP A 86 -0.86 -3.05 0.89
CA ASP A 86 0.34 -3.36 1.67
C ASP A 86 0.93 -2.07 2.29
N LEU A 87 1.19 -2.10 3.61
CA LEU A 87 1.90 -1.07 4.37
C LEU A 87 3.35 -1.48 4.58
N SER A 88 4.28 -0.55 4.33
CA SER A 88 5.71 -0.76 4.56
C SER A 88 6.21 -0.07 5.83
N SER A 89 7.27 -0.63 6.43
CA SER A 89 8.03 0.04 7.48
C SER A 89 8.78 1.26 6.95
N ALA A 90 8.78 2.37 7.70
CA ALA A 90 9.64 3.52 7.45
C ALA A 90 11.00 3.45 8.19
N VAL A 91 11.25 2.39 8.95
CA VAL A 91 12.44 2.23 9.81
C VAL A 91 13.00 0.81 9.74
N ASP A 92 14.29 0.67 10.05
CA ASP A 92 14.84 -0.61 10.50
C ASP A 92 14.46 -0.83 11.97
N SER A 93 14.01 -2.04 12.30
CA SER A 93 13.49 -2.39 13.62
C SER A 93 13.54 -3.90 13.84
N LYS A 94 13.11 -4.36 15.01
CA LYS A 94 12.89 -5.78 15.30
C LYS A 94 11.64 -5.99 16.15
N VAL A 95 10.95 -7.10 15.93
CA VAL A 95 9.88 -7.59 16.80
C VAL A 95 10.48 -8.71 17.66
N PRO A 96 10.73 -8.49 18.97
CA PRO A 96 11.39 -9.48 19.81
C PRO A 96 10.61 -10.80 19.86
N ALA A 97 11.33 -11.92 20.01
CA ALA A 97 10.74 -13.23 20.29
C ALA A 97 9.73 -13.14 21.46
N ARG A 98 8.55 -13.77 21.30
CA ARG A 98 7.43 -13.70 22.25
C ARG A 98 7.01 -12.26 22.65
N GLY A 99 7.33 -11.28 21.81
CA GLY A 99 7.20 -9.86 22.10
C GLY A 99 6.32 -9.10 21.12
N LYS A 100 6.40 -7.77 21.20
CA LYS A 100 5.67 -6.84 20.32
C LYS A 100 6.50 -5.60 20.01
N ALA A 101 6.25 -4.99 18.85
CA ALA A 101 6.84 -3.72 18.46
C ALA A 101 5.81 -2.83 17.74
N LEU A 102 5.91 -1.51 17.94
CA LEU A 102 5.21 -0.52 17.12
C LEU A 102 6.15 -0.11 15.98
N ILE A 103 5.74 -0.35 14.74
CA ILE A 103 6.52 -0.02 13.56
C ILE A 103 5.89 1.19 12.84
N PRO A 104 6.57 2.35 12.78
CA PRO A 104 6.08 3.51 12.03
C PRO A 104 6.01 3.25 10.53
N THR A 105 4.96 3.75 9.88
CA THR A 105 4.85 3.80 8.41
C THR A 105 5.24 5.16 7.82
N ASP A 106 5.38 6.18 8.69
CA ASP A 106 5.51 7.60 8.34
C ASP A 106 4.41 8.09 7.38
N LEU A 107 3.19 7.57 7.52
CA LEU A 107 2.00 8.00 6.78
C LEU A 107 0.96 8.61 7.74
N SER A 108 0.26 9.65 7.27
CA SER A 108 -1.08 10.01 7.74
C SER A 108 -2.09 9.71 6.65
N ILE A 109 -3.31 9.31 7.02
CA ILE A 109 -4.34 8.90 6.07
C ILE A 109 -5.65 9.66 6.27
N ALA A 110 -6.51 9.62 5.26
CA ALA A 110 -7.94 9.88 5.39
C ALA A 110 -8.71 8.89 4.50
N VAL A 111 -9.69 8.22 5.10
CA VAL A 111 -10.62 7.28 4.46
C VAL A 111 -12.03 7.89 4.38
N PRO A 112 -12.97 7.32 3.61
CA PRO A 112 -14.33 7.82 3.53
C PRO A 112 -15.09 7.67 4.85
N GLU A 113 -16.09 8.52 5.06
CA GLU A 113 -17.08 8.35 6.13
C GLU A 113 -17.88 7.05 5.94
N GLY A 114 -18.38 6.47 7.03
CA GLY A 114 -18.98 5.12 7.01
C GLY A 114 -17.97 3.99 6.77
N THR A 115 -16.67 4.28 6.92
CA THR A 115 -15.60 3.27 6.87
C THR A 115 -14.58 3.51 7.98
N TYR A 116 -13.76 2.49 8.27
CA TYR A 116 -12.53 2.63 9.02
C TYR A 116 -11.39 1.88 8.30
N ALA A 117 -10.15 2.21 8.62
CA ALA A 117 -8.98 1.52 8.08
C ALA A 117 -8.50 0.45 9.07
N ARG A 118 -8.74 -0.83 8.75
CA ARG A 118 -8.21 -1.95 9.51
C ARG A 118 -6.80 -2.31 9.05
N ILE A 119 -5.82 -2.28 9.96
CA ILE A 119 -4.52 -2.93 9.78
C ILE A 119 -4.70 -4.43 10.01
N ALA A 120 -4.39 -5.23 9.00
CA ALA A 120 -4.54 -6.68 9.00
C ALA A 120 -3.19 -7.39 8.77
N PRO A 121 -3.01 -8.61 9.30
CA PRO A 121 -1.79 -9.38 9.08
C PRO A 121 -1.64 -9.83 7.63
N ARG A 122 -0.39 -10.04 7.21
CA ARG A 122 -0.05 -10.64 5.90
C ARG A 122 0.17 -12.13 6.10
N SER A 123 -0.59 -12.98 5.41
CA SER A 123 -0.56 -14.44 5.58
C SER A 123 0.83 -15.05 5.47
N GLY A 124 1.69 -14.52 4.59
CA GLY A 124 3.08 -14.96 4.44
C GLY A 124 3.97 -14.70 5.67
N LEU A 125 3.70 -13.63 6.44
CA LEU A 125 4.43 -13.34 7.68
C LEU A 125 3.87 -14.14 8.86
N ALA A 126 2.54 -14.30 8.94
CA ALA A 126 1.90 -15.14 9.92
C ALA A 126 2.36 -16.61 9.83
N TRP A 127 2.40 -17.19 8.62
CA TRP A 127 2.83 -18.58 8.43
C TRP A 127 4.33 -18.79 8.63
N LYS A 128 5.19 -17.91 8.11
CA LYS A 128 6.65 -18.15 8.08
C LYS A 128 7.39 -17.66 9.32
N HIS A 129 6.84 -16.67 10.02
CA HIS A 129 7.52 -15.96 11.12
C HIS A 129 6.65 -15.81 12.37
N SER A 130 5.44 -16.40 12.38
CA SER A 130 4.46 -16.28 13.48
C SER A 130 4.14 -14.82 13.86
N ILE A 131 4.12 -13.94 12.85
CA ILE A 131 3.84 -12.51 13.00
C ILE A 131 2.35 -12.22 12.82
N ASP A 132 1.78 -11.50 13.78
CA ASP A 132 0.38 -11.07 13.79
C ASP A 132 0.27 -9.55 14.03
N VAL A 133 -0.91 -8.98 13.80
CA VAL A 133 -1.17 -7.54 13.96
C VAL A 133 -2.09 -7.28 15.14
N GLY A 134 -1.64 -6.43 16.06
CA GLY A 134 -2.41 -5.96 17.21
C GLY A 134 -3.20 -4.68 16.95
N ALA A 135 -4.28 -4.50 17.71
CA ALA A 135 -5.21 -3.36 17.66
C ALA A 135 -5.80 -3.10 16.26
N GLY A 136 -5.05 -2.40 15.40
CA GLY A 136 -5.34 -2.29 13.98
C GLY A 136 -6.57 -1.46 13.57
N VAL A 137 -7.32 -0.85 14.50
CA VAL A 137 -8.40 0.08 14.17
C VAL A 137 -7.80 1.48 13.94
N ILE A 138 -8.01 2.06 12.76
CA ILE A 138 -7.72 3.47 12.47
C ILE A 138 -9.01 4.16 12.04
N ASP A 139 -9.44 5.13 12.84
CA ASP A 139 -10.70 5.87 12.66
C ASP A 139 -10.66 6.82 11.46
N ALA A 140 -11.83 7.12 10.89
CA ALA A 140 -11.96 7.94 9.69
C ALA A 140 -11.52 9.40 9.88
N ASP A 141 -11.56 9.91 11.11
CA ASP A 141 -11.13 11.24 11.53
C ASP A 141 -9.66 11.30 11.98
N TYR A 142 -8.99 10.17 12.18
CA TYR A 142 -7.58 10.12 12.59
C TYR A 142 -6.65 10.75 11.53
N ARG A 143 -5.84 11.73 11.94
CA ARG A 143 -4.84 12.41 11.08
C ARG A 143 -3.40 12.31 11.59
N GLY A 144 -3.15 11.51 12.63
CA GLY A 144 -1.83 11.29 13.18
C GLY A 144 -0.95 10.37 12.31
N ALA A 145 0.15 9.89 12.88
CA ALA A 145 1.06 8.96 12.21
C ALA A 145 0.58 7.51 12.38
N VAL A 146 0.32 6.82 11.27
CA VAL A 146 -0.08 5.42 11.24
C VAL A 146 1.11 4.53 11.64
N GLY A 147 0.93 3.77 12.71
CA GLY A 147 1.88 2.76 13.16
C GLY A 147 1.25 1.37 13.16
N VAL A 148 2.05 0.36 12.84
CA VAL A 148 1.64 -1.06 12.84
C VAL A 148 2.13 -1.71 14.12
N ILE A 149 1.22 -2.21 14.96
CA ILE A 149 1.61 -3.03 16.12
C ILE A 149 1.77 -4.47 15.64
N LEU A 150 3.00 -4.96 15.64
CA LEU A 150 3.31 -6.37 15.35
C LEU A 150 3.48 -7.15 16.65
N PHE A 151 2.86 -8.32 16.72
CA PHE A 151 3.15 -9.37 17.70
C PHE A 151 3.98 -10.46 17.05
N ASN A 152 4.94 -11.02 17.79
CA ASN A 152 5.74 -12.17 17.37
C ASN A 152 5.49 -13.34 18.32
N TYR A 153 4.78 -14.36 17.82
CA TYR A 153 4.47 -15.57 18.57
C TYR A 153 5.51 -16.69 18.39
N SER A 154 6.67 -16.41 17.77
CA SER A 154 7.80 -17.34 17.69
C SER A 154 8.83 -17.11 18.80
N ASP A 155 9.77 -18.05 18.93
CA ASP A 155 10.92 -17.98 19.82
C ASP A 155 12.16 -17.32 19.18
N VAL A 156 11.99 -16.64 18.03
CA VAL A 156 13.08 -16.00 17.27
C VAL A 156 12.74 -14.54 17.00
N ASP A 157 13.68 -13.62 17.22
CA ASP A 157 13.52 -12.20 16.87
C ASP A 157 13.25 -12.04 15.37
N PHE A 158 12.22 -11.27 15.01
CA PHE A 158 11.90 -10.96 13.61
C PHE A 158 12.47 -9.60 13.22
N GLU A 159 13.43 -9.58 12.29
CA GLU A 159 13.96 -8.35 11.70
C GLU A 159 12.92 -7.69 10.78
N VAL A 160 12.80 -6.37 10.88
CA VAL A 160 12.01 -5.53 9.97
C VAL A 160 12.94 -4.49 9.37
N LYS A 161 13.02 -4.44 8.03
CA LYS A 161 13.88 -3.47 7.34
C LYS A 161 13.05 -2.33 6.76
N LEU A 162 13.68 -1.18 6.56
CA LEU A 162 13.07 -0.04 5.87
C LEU A 162 12.54 -0.49 4.50
N GLY A 163 11.26 -0.21 4.24
CA GLY A 163 10.56 -0.61 3.02
C GLY A 163 9.86 -1.97 3.08
N ASP A 164 10.17 -2.84 4.05
CA ASP A 164 9.52 -4.15 4.16
C ASP A 164 8.01 -4.02 4.37
N ARG A 165 7.24 -4.80 3.61
CA ARG A 165 5.77 -4.85 3.69
C ARG A 165 5.33 -5.70 4.88
N ILE A 166 4.96 -5.05 5.97
CA ILE A 166 4.73 -5.66 7.29
C ILE A 166 3.25 -5.97 7.60
N ALA A 167 2.33 -5.19 7.03
CA ALA A 167 0.89 -5.36 7.22
C ALA A 167 0.14 -4.98 5.94
N GLN A 168 -1.18 -5.13 5.93
CA GLN A 168 -2.04 -4.59 4.87
C GLN A 168 -3.19 -3.78 5.50
N LEU A 169 -3.53 -2.64 4.90
CA LEU A 169 -4.65 -1.79 5.29
C LEU A 169 -5.88 -2.13 4.45
N ILE A 170 -6.99 -2.50 5.09
CA ILE A 170 -8.28 -2.76 4.46
C ILE A 170 -9.23 -1.64 4.87
N ILE A 171 -9.92 -1.03 3.89
CA ILE A 171 -10.95 -0.03 4.17
C ILE A 171 -12.27 -0.78 4.33
N GLU A 172 -12.74 -0.91 5.56
CA GLU A 172 -13.93 -1.69 5.90
C GLU A 172 -15.13 -0.78 6.14
N LYS A 173 -16.27 -1.14 5.54
CA LYS A 173 -17.53 -0.43 5.73
C LYS A 173 -18.12 -0.76 7.10
N ILE A 174 -18.63 0.26 7.77
CA ILE A 174 -19.28 0.17 9.09
C ILE A 174 -20.57 0.98 9.10
N VAL A 175 -21.40 0.73 10.10
CA VAL A 175 -22.51 1.61 10.50
C VAL A 175 -22.23 2.08 11.92
N THR A 176 -22.55 3.34 12.20
CA THR A 176 -22.35 3.97 13.51
C THR A 176 -23.70 4.48 14.04
N PRO A 177 -24.61 3.57 14.44
CA PRO A 177 -25.91 3.95 14.99
C PRO A 177 -25.77 4.51 16.41
N GLU A 178 -26.76 5.28 16.83
CA GLU A 178 -26.96 5.60 18.25
C GLU A 178 -27.29 4.33 19.05
N VAL A 179 -26.80 4.25 20.28
CA VAL A 179 -27.08 3.12 21.18
C VAL A 179 -28.47 3.30 21.81
N MET A 180 -29.30 2.27 21.74
CA MET A 180 -30.63 2.23 22.33
C MET A 180 -30.69 1.15 23.41
N GLU A 181 -30.97 1.57 24.65
CA GLU A 181 -31.22 0.67 25.79
C GLU A 181 -32.67 0.15 25.73
N VAL A 182 -32.86 -1.15 26.02
CA VAL A 182 -34.15 -1.84 26.00
C VAL A 182 -34.23 -2.85 27.15
N GLU A 183 -35.45 -3.21 27.57
CA GLU A 183 -35.66 -4.19 28.66
C GLU A 183 -35.31 -5.63 28.23
N ASP A 184 -35.67 -6.02 27.00
CA ASP A 184 -35.46 -7.35 26.42
C ASP A 184 -35.10 -7.27 24.92
N LEU A 185 -34.48 -8.33 24.39
CA LEU A 185 -34.17 -8.52 22.96
C LEU A 185 -35.06 -9.60 22.32
N ASP A 186 -35.19 -9.59 21.00
CA ASP A 186 -35.98 -10.59 20.27
C ASP A 186 -35.32 -11.98 20.25
N ALA A 187 -36.15 -13.02 20.32
CA ALA A 187 -35.69 -14.40 20.31
C ALA A 187 -35.24 -14.83 18.90
N THR A 188 -34.00 -15.32 18.79
CA THR A 188 -33.44 -15.83 17.53
C THR A 188 -33.18 -17.34 17.59
N VAL A 189 -33.07 -17.99 16.43
CA VAL A 189 -32.72 -19.43 16.32
C VAL A 189 -31.36 -19.75 16.98
N ARG A 190 -30.46 -18.77 17.08
CA ARG A 190 -29.15 -18.94 17.72
C ARG A 190 -29.22 -18.81 19.24
N GLY A 191 -30.09 -17.93 19.76
CA GLY A 191 -30.20 -17.62 21.18
C GLY A 191 -28.84 -17.33 21.81
N GLU A 192 -28.60 -17.93 22.98
CA GLU A 192 -27.35 -17.81 23.76
C GLU A 192 -26.17 -18.64 23.19
N GLY A 193 -26.31 -19.28 22.03
CA GLY A 193 -25.32 -20.18 21.44
C GLY A 193 -24.02 -19.49 20.99
N GLY A 194 -22.97 -19.60 21.80
CA GLY A 194 -21.63 -19.08 21.53
C GLY A 194 -20.50 -20.13 21.59
N PHE A 195 -19.25 -19.67 21.39
CA PHE A 195 -18.02 -20.42 21.74
C PHE A 195 -17.93 -21.90 21.28
N GLY A 196 -18.32 -22.18 20.04
CA GLY A 196 -18.31 -23.55 19.49
C GLY A 196 -19.60 -24.34 19.69
N SER A 197 -20.71 -23.67 20.03
CA SER A 197 -22.06 -24.27 20.15
C SER A 197 -22.57 -25.02 18.91
N THR A 198 -21.93 -24.86 17.75
CA THR A 198 -22.23 -25.57 16.49
C THR A 198 -21.35 -26.79 16.23
N GLY A 199 -20.45 -27.15 17.17
CA GLY A 199 -19.48 -28.23 17.02
C GLY A 199 -18.08 -27.77 16.59
N VAL A 200 -17.23 -28.77 16.29
CA VAL A 200 -15.84 -28.65 15.81
C VAL A 200 -15.78 -29.12 14.36
#